data_AF-A0A7J4SPJ4-F1
#
_entry.id   AF-A0A7J4SPJ4-F1
#
_cell.length_a   1.000
_cell.length_b   1.000
_cell.length_c   1.000
_cell.angle_alpha   90.00
_cell.angle_beta   90.00
_cell.angle_gamma   90.00
#
_symmetry.space_group_name_H-M   'P 1'
#
loop_
_entity.id
_entity.type
_entity.pdbx_description
1 polymer ?
#
loop_
_entity_poly.entity_id
_entity_poly.type
_entity_poly.pdbx_seq_one_letter_code
_entity_poly.pdbx_strand_id
1 'polypeptide(L)'
;MSEKLEIQELLQKEVYVGDTMVGVIVGERFHPRDEFVRSMRIQVLDGVAEEYMRKPADHAPLHKELVHSIRPDGSVKLSKSMRELQRRWRNTVRIDEQLWAPDELMDRAVMDNDGVDIGNVVSLVKVKRTYRGVVVDVHGV
;
A
#
# COMPACT_ATOMS: atom_id res chain seq x y z
N MET A 1 -10.80 2.13 -23.40
CA MET A 1 -11.58 1.40 -22.38
C MET A 1 -10.60 0.92 -21.33
N SER A 2 -10.59 1.54 -20.15
CA SER A 2 -9.83 0.98 -19.03
C SER A 2 -10.75 -0.07 -18.40
N GLU A 3 -10.65 -1.31 -18.88
CA GLU A 3 -11.19 -2.44 -18.13
C GLU A 3 -10.61 -2.35 -16.73
N LYS A 4 -11.48 -2.27 -15.72
CA LYS A 4 -11.07 -2.39 -14.33
C LYS A 4 -10.55 -3.81 -14.18
N LEU A 5 -9.25 -4.01 -14.37
CA LEU A 5 -8.58 -5.26 -14.02
C LEU A 5 -8.96 -5.60 -12.57
N GLU A 6 -9.63 -6.73 -12.38
CA GLU A 6 -9.96 -7.19 -11.05
C GLU A 6 -8.66 -7.59 -10.35
N ILE A 7 -8.48 -7.21 -9.09
CA ILE A 7 -7.22 -7.50 -8.39
C ILE A 7 -7.00 -9.02 -8.28
N GLN A 8 -8.07 -9.81 -8.28
CA GLN A 8 -7.98 -11.28 -8.33
C GLN A 8 -7.15 -11.76 -9.52
N GLU A 9 -7.27 -11.12 -10.68
CA GLU A 9 -6.46 -11.42 -11.87
C GLU A 9 -5.01 -10.98 -11.71
N LEU A 10 -4.73 -10.13 -10.72
CA LEU A 10 -3.41 -9.58 -10.43
C LEU A 10 -2.64 -10.34 -9.33
N LEU A 11 -3.31 -11.21 -8.57
CA LEU A 11 -2.67 -11.99 -7.51
C LEU A 11 -1.55 -12.89 -8.05
N GLN A 12 -0.49 -13.01 -7.26
CA GLN A 12 0.72 -13.80 -7.53
C GLN A 12 1.52 -13.37 -8.77
N LYS A 13 1.16 -12.25 -9.41
CA LYS A 13 1.93 -11.73 -10.55
C LYS A 13 3.17 -11.00 -10.08
N GLU A 14 4.27 -11.27 -10.77
CA GLU A 14 5.52 -10.54 -10.62
C GLU A 14 5.35 -9.10 -11.11
N VAL A 15 5.94 -8.16 -10.41
CA VAL A 15 5.88 -6.73 -10.72
C VAL A 15 7.24 -6.25 -11.17
N TYR A 16 7.27 -5.52 -12.27
CA TYR A 16 8.50 -5.00 -12.89
C TYR A 16 8.45 -3.48 -13.05
N VAL A 17 9.59 -2.85 -12.78
CA VAL A 17 9.89 -1.46 -13.12
C VAL A 17 11.00 -1.47 -14.17
N GLY A 18 10.65 -1.16 -15.43
CA GLY A 18 11.56 -1.43 -16.54
C GLY A 18 11.81 -2.94 -16.65
N ASP A 19 13.06 -3.34 -16.44
CA ASP A 19 13.51 -4.74 -16.43
C ASP A 19 13.79 -5.27 -15.01
N THR A 20 13.67 -4.42 -13.99
CA THR A 20 13.90 -4.81 -12.59
C THR A 20 12.64 -5.39 -11.99
N MET A 21 12.68 -6.66 -11.58
CA MET A 21 11.64 -7.28 -10.77
C MET A 21 11.65 -6.63 -9.38
N VAL A 22 10.51 -6.15 -8.90
CA VAL A 22 10.39 -5.43 -7.62
C VAL A 22 9.69 -6.23 -6.53
N GLY A 23 8.92 -7.24 -6.91
CA GLY A 23 8.11 -8.01 -5.96
C GLY A 23 7.00 -8.79 -6.64
N VAL A 24 6.13 -9.36 -5.80
CA VAL A 24 4.96 -10.14 -6.22
C VAL A 24 3.71 -9.56 -5.57
N ILE A 25 2.61 -9.49 -6.31
CA ILE A 25 1.31 -9.07 -5.76
C ILE A 25 0.77 -10.20 -4.88
N VAL A 26 0.54 -9.92 -3.59
CA VAL A 26 0.13 -10.94 -2.61
C VAL A 26 -1.29 -10.73 -2.08
N GLY A 27 -1.94 -9.61 -2.38
CA GLY A 27 -3.28 -9.37 -1.87
C GLY A 27 -3.90 -8.04 -2.28
N GLU A 28 -5.18 -7.93 -2.00
CA GLU A 28 -5.88 -6.64 -1.95
C GLU A 28 -5.57 -5.92 -0.65
N ARG A 29 -5.70 -4.60 -0.66
CA ARG A 29 -5.80 -3.83 0.58
C ARG A 29 -7.25 -3.82 1.02
N PHE A 30 -7.48 -3.93 2.32
CA PHE A 30 -8.83 -3.86 2.87
C PHE A 30 -9.14 -2.44 3.32
N HIS A 31 -10.24 -1.89 2.83
CA HIS A 31 -10.85 -0.68 3.37
C HIS A 31 -12.35 -0.97 3.55
N PRO A 32 -13.00 -0.50 4.63
CA PRO A 32 -14.45 -0.69 4.84
C PRO A 32 -15.33 -0.17 3.69
N ARG A 33 -14.76 0.67 2.83
CA ARG A 33 -15.38 1.26 1.64
C ARG A 33 -14.49 1.01 0.43
N ASP A 34 -14.99 0.25 -0.55
CA ASP A 34 -14.23 -0.21 -1.73
C ASP A 34 -13.64 0.92 -2.58
N GLU A 35 -14.27 2.09 -2.60
CA GLU A 35 -13.84 3.27 -3.36
C GLU A 35 -12.46 3.84 -2.91
N PHE A 36 -12.02 3.48 -1.71
CA PHE A 36 -10.70 3.83 -1.18
C PHE A 36 -9.65 2.74 -1.44
N VAL A 37 -10.02 1.58 -1.98
CA VAL A 37 -9.07 0.51 -2.35
C VAL A 37 -8.37 0.84 -3.67
N ARG A 38 -7.41 1.77 -3.59
CA ARG A 38 -6.65 2.30 -4.74
C ARG A 38 -5.30 1.62 -4.95
N SER A 39 -4.94 0.71 -4.08
CA SER A 39 -3.67 -0.02 -4.11
C SER A 39 -3.84 -1.48 -3.71
N MET A 40 -2.89 -2.29 -4.16
CA MET A 40 -2.72 -3.70 -3.82
C MET A 40 -1.55 -3.83 -2.84
N ARG A 41 -1.40 -5.00 -2.22
CA ARG A 41 -0.21 -5.34 -1.44
C ARG A 41 0.76 -6.11 -2.30
N ILE A 42 2.03 -5.69 -2.26
CA ILE A 42 3.14 -6.47 -2.82
C ILE A 42 4.03 -6.98 -1.71
N GLN A 43 4.52 -8.19 -1.86
CA GLN A 43 5.73 -8.66 -1.20
C GLN A 43 6.92 -8.13 -1.99
N VAL A 44 7.76 -7.33 -1.35
CA VAL A 44 8.92 -6.71 -1.99
C VAL A 44 10.10 -7.68 -1.90
N LEU A 45 10.89 -7.77 -2.98
CA LEU A 45 12.11 -8.57 -2.95
C LEU A 45 13.13 -7.96 -1.99
N ASP A 46 13.85 -8.80 -1.24
CA ASP A 46 14.80 -8.36 -0.20
C ASP A 46 15.83 -7.36 -0.73
N GLY A 47 16.49 -7.67 -1.85
CA GLY A 47 17.47 -6.75 -2.45
C GLY A 47 16.87 -5.41 -2.88
N VAL A 48 15.60 -5.39 -3.30
CA VAL A 48 14.88 -4.16 -3.67
C VAL A 48 14.50 -3.38 -2.42
N ALA A 49 14.09 -4.06 -1.36
CA ALA A 49 13.77 -3.44 -0.08
C ALA A 49 15.03 -2.82 0.56
N GLU A 50 16.14 -3.55 0.56
CA GLU A 50 17.45 -3.10 1.07
C GLU A 50 18.01 -1.91 0.30
N GLU A 51 17.94 -1.93 -1.03
CA GLU A 51 18.52 -0.88 -1.88
C GLU A 51 17.65 0.39 -1.91
N TYR A 52 16.32 0.23 -1.98
CA TYR A 52 15.42 1.33 -2.34
C TYR A 52 14.54 1.83 -1.20
N MET A 53 14.41 1.09 -0.10
CA MET A 53 13.66 1.57 1.07
C MET A 53 14.57 2.15 2.14
N ARG A 54 14.09 3.19 2.83
CA ARG A 54 14.83 3.80 3.94
C ARG A 54 15.03 2.83 5.12
N LYS A 55 14.01 2.01 5.37
CA LYS A 55 14.05 0.85 6.25
C LYS A 55 13.40 -0.27 5.45
N PRO A 56 14.04 -1.44 5.29
CA PRO A 56 13.43 -2.56 4.59
C PRO A 56 12.04 -2.89 5.14
N ALA A 57 11.17 -3.38 4.27
CA ALA A 57 9.85 -3.88 4.62
C ALA A 57 9.50 -4.97 3.63
N ASP A 58 9.04 -6.10 4.15
CA ASP A 58 8.62 -7.25 3.34
C ASP A 58 7.40 -6.89 2.50
N HIS A 59 6.56 -5.99 3.00
CA HIS A 59 5.27 -5.66 2.41
C HIS A 59 5.08 -4.16 2.21
N ALA A 60 4.65 -3.80 1.01
CA ALA A 60 4.41 -2.41 0.64
C ALA A 60 3.15 -2.23 -0.22
N PRO A 61 2.53 -1.04 -0.21
CA PRO A 61 1.39 -0.75 -1.06
C PRO A 61 1.84 -0.44 -2.49
N LEU A 62 1.15 -1.00 -3.47
CA LEU A 62 1.32 -0.71 -4.90
C LEU A 62 0.04 -0.09 -5.45
N HIS A 63 0.10 1.17 -5.89
CA HIS A 63 -1.09 1.85 -6.42
C HIS A 63 -1.48 1.27 -7.79
N LYS A 64 -2.77 0.96 -7.97
CA LYS A 64 -3.30 0.36 -9.21
C LYS A 64 -3.02 1.23 -10.44
N GLU A 65 -3.06 2.56 -10.26
CA GLU A 65 -2.73 3.53 -11.33
C GLU A 65 -1.30 3.42 -11.88
N LEU A 66 -0.39 2.73 -11.17
CA LEU A 66 0.97 2.50 -11.64
C LEU A 66 1.05 1.36 -12.64
N VAL A 67 0.07 0.46 -12.66
CA VAL A 67 0.01 -0.64 -13.62
C VAL A 67 -0.10 -0.05 -15.03
N HIS A 68 0.89 -0.34 -15.87
CA HIS A 68 0.90 0.10 -17.26
C HIS A 68 0.30 -0.95 -18.18
N SER A 69 0.80 -2.19 -18.04
CA SER A 69 0.40 -3.31 -18.87
C SER A 69 0.70 -4.63 -18.16
N ILE A 70 0.02 -5.67 -18.61
CA ILE A 70 0.32 -7.06 -18.27
C ILE A 70 1.05 -7.65 -19.48
N ARG A 71 2.19 -8.29 -19.25
CA ARG A 71 2.98 -8.95 -20.29
C ARG A 71 2.35 -10.29 -20.67
N PRO A 72 2.75 -10.91 -21.81
CA PRO A 72 2.21 -12.20 -22.23
C PRO A 72 2.43 -13.35 -21.24
N ASP A 73 3.49 -13.26 -20.44
CA ASP A 73 3.81 -14.20 -19.35
C ASP A 73 2.98 -13.96 -18.07
N GLY A 74 2.08 -12.98 -18.09
CA GLY A 74 1.26 -12.60 -16.95
C GLY A 74 1.93 -11.62 -15.99
N SER A 75 3.21 -11.25 -16.16
CA SER A 75 3.86 -10.27 -15.28
C SER A 75 3.34 -8.84 -15.49
N VAL A 76 3.41 -8.01 -14.45
CA VAL A 76 2.90 -6.65 -14.42
C VAL A 76 4.04 -5.66 -14.65
N LYS A 77 3.94 -4.83 -15.69
CA LYS A 77 4.87 -3.71 -15.92
C LYS A 77 4.30 -2.42 -15.36
N LEU A 78 5.09 -1.70 -14.56
CA LEU A 78 4.72 -0.38 -14.06
C LEU A 78 5.06 0.73 -15.05
N SER A 79 4.25 1.79 -15.04
CA SER A 79 4.40 2.97 -15.91
C SER A 79 5.43 3.98 -15.40
N LYS A 80 5.88 3.84 -14.15
CA LYS A 80 6.74 4.81 -13.46
C LYS A 80 8.10 4.22 -13.13
N SER A 81 9.06 5.10 -12.84
CA SER A 81 10.42 4.74 -12.48
C SER A 81 10.54 4.26 -11.03
N MET A 82 11.67 3.62 -10.72
CA MET A 82 12.01 3.17 -9.37
C MET A 82 11.99 4.34 -8.38
N ARG A 83 12.42 5.53 -8.81
CA ARG A 83 12.40 6.75 -7.99
C ARG A 83 10.99 7.17 -7.58
N GLU A 84 9.99 7.01 -8.45
CA GLU A 84 8.60 7.32 -8.09
C GLU A 84 8.03 6.26 -7.13
N LEU A 85 8.38 4.99 -7.32
CA LEU A 85 8.01 3.92 -6.40
C LEU A 85 8.57 4.18 -4.99
N GLN A 86 9.86 4.53 -4.88
CA GLN A 86 10.49 4.97 -3.63
C GLN A 86 9.78 6.19 -3.02
N ARG A 87 9.41 7.18 -3.85
CA ARG A 87 8.70 8.37 -3.37
C ARG A 87 7.38 8.00 -2.71
N ARG A 88 6.65 7.04 -3.28
CA ARG A 88 5.38 6.53 -2.74
C ARG A 88 5.59 5.71 -1.48
N TRP A 89 6.60 4.83 -1.44
CA TRP A 89 6.94 4.09 -0.21
C TRP A 89 7.36 5.01 0.93
N ARG A 90 8.06 6.11 0.66
CA ARG A 90 8.34 7.13 1.68
C ARG A 90 7.09 7.87 2.16
N ASN A 91 6.00 7.84 1.40
CA ASN A 91 4.72 8.43 1.74
C ASN A 91 3.74 7.37 2.28
N THR A 92 4.23 6.47 3.12
CA THR A 92 3.44 5.47 3.84
C THR A 92 3.59 5.66 5.34
N VAL A 93 2.68 5.04 6.10
CA VAL A 93 2.77 4.86 7.53
C VAL A 93 3.29 3.45 7.78
N ARG A 94 4.24 3.30 8.71
CA ARG A 94 4.71 1.98 9.12
C ARG A 94 3.97 1.57 10.39
N ILE A 95 3.37 0.37 10.35
CA ILE A 95 2.76 -0.29 11.51
C ILE A 95 3.41 -1.67 11.56
N ASP A 96 4.04 -1.98 12.69
CA ASP A 96 4.96 -3.10 12.84
C ASP A 96 6.04 -3.10 11.74
N GLU A 97 6.14 -4.19 11.00
CA GLU A 97 7.14 -4.40 9.94
C GLU A 97 6.62 -4.04 8.54
N GLN A 98 5.36 -3.60 8.42
CA GLN A 98 4.69 -3.39 7.14
C GLN A 98 4.45 -1.91 6.83
N LEU A 99 4.44 -1.57 5.54
CA LEU A 99 4.08 -0.24 5.07
C LEU A 99 2.60 -0.18 4.67
N TRP A 100 1.88 0.78 5.22
CA TRP A 100 0.48 1.08 4.97
C TRP A 100 0.38 2.43 4.26
N ALA A 101 -0.19 2.47 3.07
CA ALA A 101 -0.53 3.74 2.44
C ALA A 101 -1.64 4.49 3.21
N PRO A 102 -1.62 5.83 3.21
CA PRO A 102 -2.46 6.68 4.06
C PRO A 102 -3.97 6.41 4.01
N ASP A 103 -4.47 6.11 2.82
CA ASP A 103 -5.89 5.85 2.53
C ASP A 103 -6.42 4.58 3.21
N GLU A 104 -5.62 3.53 3.42
CA GLU A 104 -6.05 2.31 4.15
C GLU A 104 -6.19 2.52 5.65
N LEU A 105 -5.61 3.60 6.17
CA LEU A 105 -5.76 3.94 7.57
C LEU A 105 -7.02 4.76 7.81
N MET A 106 -7.57 5.43 6.79
CA MET A 106 -8.82 6.18 6.93
C MET A 106 -9.97 5.23 7.24
N ASP A 107 -10.94 5.70 8.04
CA ASP A 107 -12.11 4.95 8.51
C ASP A 107 -11.80 3.64 9.27
N ARG A 108 -10.52 3.28 9.45
CA ARG A 108 -10.11 2.09 10.17
C ARG A 108 -10.51 2.21 11.63
N ALA A 109 -11.19 1.18 12.13
CA ALA A 109 -11.53 1.06 13.55
C ALA A 109 -10.26 0.98 14.39
N VAL A 110 -10.24 1.74 15.48
CA VAL A 110 -9.23 1.70 16.51
C VAL A 110 -9.87 1.00 17.69
N MET A 111 -9.21 -0.04 18.18
CA MET A 111 -9.71 -0.83 19.31
C MET A 111 -8.79 -0.60 20.51
N ASP A 112 -9.34 -0.70 21.72
CA ASP A 112 -8.56 -0.80 22.93
C ASP A 112 -7.94 -2.20 23.12
N ASN A 113 -7.28 -2.42 24.26
CA ASN A 113 -6.61 -3.68 24.55
C ASN A 113 -7.58 -4.86 24.76
N ASP A 114 -8.85 -4.59 25.06
CA ASP A 114 -9.90 -5.59 25.26
C ASP A 114 -10.68 -5.87 23.96
N GLY A 115 -10.31 -5.20 22.86
CA GLY A 115 -10.96 -5.34 21.55
C GLY A 115 -12.23 -4.52 21.42
N VAL A 116 -12.48 -3.57 22.32
CA VAL A 116 -13.62 -2.66 22.23
C VAL A 116 -13.32 -1.60 21.18
N ASP A 117 -14.24 -1.39 20.24
CA ASP A 117 -14.15 -0.29 19.28
C ASP A 117 -14.24 1.04 20.01
N ILE A 118 -13.19 1.85 19.90
CA ILE A 118 -13.09 3.17 20.55
C ILE A 118 -13.21 4.31 19.55
N GLY A 119 -13.37 4.03 18.25
CA GLY A 119 -13.50 5.05 17.23
C GLY A 119 -12.85 4.71 15.90
N ASN A 120 -12.95 5.64 14.96
CA ASN A 120 -12.40 5.49 13.60
C ASN A 120 -11.34 6.56 13.33
N VAL A 121 -10.32 6.20 12.56
CA VAL A 121 -9.33 7.18 12.07
C VAL A 121 -9.99 8.12 11.06
N VAL A 122 -10.03 9.41 11.39
CA VAL A 122 -10.60 10.46 10.52
C VAL A 122 -9.56 11.35 9.87
N SER A 123 -8.30 11.30 10.33
CA SER A 123 -7.21 12.04 9.70
C SER A 123 -5.83 11.48 10.11
N LEU A 124 -4.80 11.89 9.38
CA LEU A 124 -3.40 11.59 9.70
C LEU A 124 -2.63 12.89 9.97
N VAL A 125 -1.91 12.94 11.09
CA VAL A 125 -1.08 14.09 11.44
C VAL A 125 0.24 13.99 10.68
N LYS A 126 0.50 14.95 9.80
CA LYS A 126 1.72 15.00 9.00
C LYS A 126 2.58 16.22 9.37
N VAL A 127 3.82 15.97 9.79
CA VAL A 127 4.80 17.01 10.10
C VAL A 127 5.87 16.99 9.02
N LYS A 128 5.97 18.09 8.25
CA LYS A 128 6.80 18.17 7.03
C LYS A 128 6.44 17.05 6.06
N ARG A 129 7.31 16.04 5.91
CA ARG A 129 7.15 14.91 4.99
C ARG A 129 6.86 13.59 5.69
N THR A 130 6.67 13.59 7.01
CA THR A 130 6.56 12.37 7.83
C THR A 130 5.22 12.35 8.57
N TYR A 131 4.53 11.21 8.55
CA TYR A 131 3.37 10.97 9.39
C TYR A 131 3.81 10.77 10.85
N ARG A 132 3.13 11.44 11.78
CA ARG A 132 3.47 11.47 13.21
C ARG A 132 2.36 10.99 14.14
N GLY A 133 1.16 10.81 13.61
CA GLY A 133 0.03 10.30 14.39
C GLY A 133 -1.21 10.16 13.53
N VAL A 134 -2.27 9.67 14.16
CA VAL A 134 -3.62 9.57 13.60
C VAL A 134 -4.55 10.40 14.48
N VAL A 135 -5.61 10.95 13.88
CA VAL A 135 -6.72 11.58 14.59
C VAL A 135 -7.86 10.58 14.56
N VAL A 136 -8.39 10.26 15.74
CA VAL A 136 -9.49 9.31 15.92
C VAL A 136 -10.73 10.10 16.32
N ASP A 137 -11.84 9.86 15.62
CA ASP A 137 -13.15 10.29 16.08
C ASP A 137 -13.70 9.19 16.99
N VAL A 138 -13.77 9.50 18.29
CA VAL A 138 -14.12 8.53 19.31
C VAL A 138 -15.62 8.28 19.29
N HIS A 139 -16.02 7.03 19.44
CA HIS A 139 -17.44 6.74 19.65
C HIS A 139 -17.82 7.27 21.03
N GLY A 140 -18.91 8.03 21.11
CA GLY A 140 -19.36 8.62 22.37
C GLY A 140 -19.54 7.53 23.44
N VAL A 141 -18.89 7.74 24.58
CA VAL A 141 -19.11 6.95 25.81
C VAL A 141 -20.53 7.16 26.31
#